data_AF-A0A2G0W761-F1
#
_entry.id   AF-A0A2G0W761-F1
#
_cell.length_a   1.000
_cell.length_b   1.000
_cell.length_c   1.000
_cell.angle_alpha   90.00
_cell.angle_beta   90.00
_cell.angle_gamma   90.00
#
_symmetry.space_group_name_H-M   'P 1'
#
loop_
_entity.id
_entity.type
_entity.pdbx_description
1 polymer ?
#
loop_
_entity_poly.entity_id
_entity_poly.type
_entity_poly.pdbx_seq_one_letter_code
_entity_poly.pdbx_strand_id
1 'polypeptide(L)'
;MTNYFTALDLNQLENYAIFSDKLPTSLLLSKSTLDLGSTVDSRQYRVFELDKLISRAKADANTWRGTQDAVTSLHRDVENFIDEFILLSQQALRAPGIPQSTRLFEFATSNNFQFLKTFNQQQQTAVRLATGTYTVLPRLIEYMYNNIYLYAQREHTRSNANSIKFGPAWVRISGSISVALNPTSAYRYAQAMEFIDAYQREYALSHMAYSNLTAHLTRLKEMTAQCVFQSLQLRTVTKPSRLKASVDILLVSLREIQRMSAEAIALFRQ
;
A
#
# COMPACT_ATOMS: atom_id res chain seq x y z
N MET A 1 -7.03 17.36 -1.23
CA MET A 1 -5.85 16.86 -1.96
C MET A 1 -6.19 15.48 -2.47
N THR A 2 -6.20 15.29 -3.79
CA THR A 2 -6.45 13.99 -4.41
C THR A 2 -5.13 13.23 -4.39
N ASN A 3 -5.01 12.21 -3.54
CA ASN A 3 -3.79 11.41 -3.46
C ASN A 3 -3.69 10.51 -4.70
N TYR A 4 -2.73 10.80 -5.58
CA TYR A 4 -2.40 9.94 -6.72
C TYR A 4 -1.38 8.89 -6.28
N PHE A 5 -1.50 7.67 -6.79
CA PHE A 5 -0.46 6.65 -6.65
C PHE A 5 0.68 6.96 -7.62
N THR A 6 1.91 7.02 -7.11
CA THR A 6 3.09 7.51 -7.82
C THR A 6 4.24 6.50 -7.82
N ALA A 7 5.29 6.78 -8.59
CA ALA A 7 6.55 6.01 -8.55
C ALA A 7 7.16 5.97 -7.13
N LEU A 8 7.00 7.06 -6.35
CA LEU A 8 7.45 7.10 -4.97
C LEU A 8 6.71 6.04 -4.15
N ASP A 9 5.39 5.97 -4.26
CA ASP A 9 4.57 5.00 -3.52
C ASP A 9 4.96 3.57 -3.87
N LEU A 10 5.12 3.25 -5.16
CA LEU A 10 5.58 1.94 -5.61
C LEU A 10 6.94 1.57 -4.98
N ASN A 11 7.90 2.48 -5.07
CA ASN A 11 9.23 2.31 -4.47
C ASN A 11 9.14 2.11 -2.94
N GLN A 12 8.24 2.82 -2.24
CA GLN A 12 8.05 2.60 -0.80
C GLN A 12 7.49 1.21 -0.47
N LEU A 13 6.59 0.67 -1.29
CA LEU A 13 6.07 -0.69 -1.08
C LEU A 13 7.14 -1.75 -1.35
N GLU A 14 7.99 -1.53 -2.36
CA GLU A 14 9.16 -2.37 -2.63
C GLU A 14 10.21 -2.29 -1.52
N ASN A 15 10.52 -1.09 -1.03
CA ASN A 15 11.42 -0.89 0.11
C ASN A 15 10.90 -1.61 1.34
N TYR A 16 9.60 -1.54 1.62
CA TYR A 16 9.01 -2.26 2.76
C TYR A 16 9.10 -3.79 2.59
N ALA A 17 8.98 -4.32 1.37
CA ALA A 17 9.20 -5.73 1.11
C ALA A 17 10.66 -6.14 1.33
N ILE A 18 11.63 -5.33 0.86
CA ILE A 18 13.07 -5.54 1.09
C ILE A 18 13.41 -5.44 2.57
N PHE A 19 12.84 -4.45 3.27
CA PHE A 19 12.96 -4.27 4.70
C PHE A 19 12.46 -5.53 5.44
N SER A 20 11.28 -6.04 5.06
CA SER A 20 10.68 -7.23 5.63
C SER A 20 11.55 -8.48 5.48
N ASP A 21 12.23 -8.63 4.35
CA ASP A 21 13.18 -9.73 4.14
C ASP A 21 14.45 -9.60 4.99
N LYS A 22 14.89 -8.36 5.25
CA LYS A 22 16.09 -8.06 6.05
C LYS A 22 15.83 -7.99 7.55
N LEU A 23 14.57 -8.05 7.99
CA LEU A 23 14.16 -7.95 9.39
C LEU A 23 14.95 -8.87 10.34
N PRO A 24 15.15 -10.18 10.05
CA PRO A 24 15.90 -11.05 10.95
C PRO A 24 17.33 -10.55 11.22
N THR A 25 18.02 -10.13 10.15
CA THR A 25 19.38 -9.60 10.23
C THR A 25 19.41 -8.25 10.94
N SER A 26 18.44 -7.36 10.65
CA SER A 26 18.30 -6.06 11.30
C SER A 26 18.10 -6.19 12.81
N LEU A 27 17.23 -7.11 13.24
CA LEU A 27 16.95 -7.37 14.66
C LEU A 27 18.15 -8.02 15.38
N LEU A 28 18.90 -8.88 14.71
CA LEU A 28 20.13 -9.44 15.27
C LEU A 28 21.20 -8.36 15.44
N LEU A 29 21.39 -7.51 14.42
CA LEU A 29 22.34 -6.41 14.44
C LEU A 29 22.00 -5.40 15.53
N SER A 30 20.72 -5.05 15.68
CA SER A 30 20.31 -4.10 16.70
C SER A 30 20.57 -4.63 18.12
N LYS A 31 20.41 -5.94 18.34
CA LYS A 31 20.74 -6.61 19.60
C LYS A 31 22.26 -6.64 19.86
N SER A 32 23.07 -6.88 18.84
CA SER A 32 24.54 -6.88 18.97
C SER A 32 25.10 -5.49 19.18
N THR A 33 24.54 -4.45 18.55
CA THR A 33 24.87 -3.03 18.79
C THR A 33 24.74 -2.65 20.26
N LEU A 34 23.69 -3.15 20.92
CA LEU A 34 23.46 -2.92 22.35
C LEU A 34 24.22 -3.89 23.26
N ASP A 35 24.97 -4.85 22.70
CA ASP A 35 25.76 -5.86 23.44
C ASP A 35 24.93 -6.61 24.49
N LEU A 36 23.67 -6.89 24.16
CA LEU A 36 22.72 -7.56 25.06
C LEU A 36 22.92 -9.09 25.13
N GLY A 37 24.00 -9.63 24.54
CA GLY A 37 24.33 -11.06 24.54
C GLY A 37 23.22 -11.97 23.99
N SER A 38 23.35 -13.29 24.15
CA SER A 38 22.26 -14.25 23.90
C SER A 38 21.33 -14.41 25.11
N THR A 39 21.74 -13.93 26.29
CA THR A 39 21.23 -14.30 27.61
C THR A 39 20.38 -13.25 28.33
N VAL A 40 20.16 -12.05 27.78
CA VAL A 40 19.20 -11.12 28.38
C VAL A 40 17.79 -11.68 28.18
N ASP A 41 17.35 -12.34 29.24
CA ASP A 41 16.12 -13.11 29.40
C ASP A 41 14.93 -12.21 29.01
N SER A 42 14.42 -12.44 27.79
CA SER A 42 13.34 -11.69 27.16
C SER A 42 11.98 -12.00 27.81
N ARG A 43 11.92 -12.18 29.14
CA ARG A 43 10.72 -12.63 29.86
C ARG A 43 9.52 -11.70 29.72
N GLN A 44 9.71 -10.47 29.21
CA GLN A 44 8.63 -9.53 28.92
C GLN A 44 8.13 -9.55 27.46
N TYR A 45 8.92 -10.05 26.50
CA TYR A 45 8.50 -10.27 25.10
C TYR A 45 8.98 -11.66 24.68
N ARG A 46 8.08 -12.65 24.69
CA ARG A 46 8.46 -14.04 24.39
C ARG A 46 9.00 -14.11 22.96
N VAL A 47 10.18 -14.70 22.78
CA VAL A 47 10.84 -14.94 21.47
C VAL A 47 9.85 -15.42 20.38
N PHE A 48 8.87 -16.23 20.78
CA PHE A 48 7.79 -16.73 19.94
C PHE A 48 6.91 -15.65 19.27
N GLU A 49 6.71 -14.49 19.90
CA GLU A 49 5.95 -13.39 19.29
C GLU A 49 6.77 -12.69 18.22
N LEU A 50 8.11 -12.61 18.38
CA LEU A 50 9.00 -12.01 17.38
C LEU A 50 9.08 -12.87 16.11
N ASP A 51 9.21 -14.19 16.25
CA ASP A 51 9.23 -15.12 15.11
C ASP A 51 7.92 -15.05 14.30
N LYS A 52 6.79 -14.88 14.98
CA LYS A 52 5.49 -14.66 14.33
C LYS A 52 5.44 -13.34 13.57
N LEU A 53 5.95 -12.25 14.15
CA LEU A 53 6.00 -10.94 13.49
C LEU A 53 6.90 -10.97 12.25
N ILE A 54 8.08 -11.59 12.35
CA ILE A 54 9.00 -11.79 11.22
C ILE A 54 8.35 -12.64 10.12
N SER A 55 7.75 -13.77 10.50
CA SER A 55 7.08 -14.66 9.55
C SER A 55 5.92 -13.95 8.86
N ARG A 56 5.17 -13.13 9.60
CA ARG A 56 4.09 -12.32 9.05
C ARG A 56 4.60 -11.27 8.06
N ALA A 57 5.63 -10.52 8.42
CA ALA A 57 6.25 -9.52 7.54
C ALA A 57 6.72 -10.14 6.21
N LYS A 58 7.38 -11.30 6.29
CA LYS A 58 7.82 -12.04 5.10
C LYS A 58 6.66 -12.53 4.25
N ALA A 59 5.59 -13.02 4.87
CA ALA A 59 4.38 -13.45 4.15
C ALA A 59 3.69 -12.27 3.46
N ASP A 60 3.60 -11.12 4.12
CA ASP A 60 3.04 -9.89 3.55
C ASP A 60 3.92 -9.36 2.39
N ALA A 61 5.25 -9.41 2.52
CA ALA A 61 6.17 -9.04 1.43
C ALA A 61 6.02 -9.94 0.18
N ASN A 62 5.87 -11.25 0.37
CA ASN A 62 5.58 -12.16 -0.74
C ASN A 62 4.21 -11.91 -1.37
N THR A 63 3.22 -11.60 -0.53
CA THR A 63 1.87 -11.24 -1.00
C THR A 63 1.90 -9.94 -1.80
N TRP A 64 2.70 -8.95 -1.39
CA TRP A 64 2.91 -7.71 -2.14
C TRP A 64 3.43 -7.98 -3.56
N ARG A 65 4.49 -8.79 -3.71
CA ARG A 65 5.05 -9.13 -5.03
C ARG A 65 4.00 -9.73 -5.97
N GLY A 66 3.22 -10.70 -5.49
CA GLY A 66 2.12 -11.26 -6.28
C GLY A 66 0.99 -10.26 -6.56
N THR A 67 0.76 -9.31 -5.65
CA THR A 67 -0.23 -8.24 -5.83
C THR A 67 0.22 -7.24 -6.88
N GLN A 68 1.52 -6.90 -6.95
CA GLN A 68 2.09 -6.02 -7.97
C GLN A 68 1.85 -6.57 -9.39
N ASP A 69 2.11 -7.87 -9.60
CA ASP A 69 1.82 -8.53 -10.88
C ASP A 69 0.32 -8.51 -11.20
N ALA A 70 -0.52 -8.84 -10.22
CA ALA A 70 -1.98 -8.87 -10.40
C ALA A 70 -2.57 -7.48 -10.70
N VAL A 71 -2.08 -6.44 -10.04
CA VAL A 71 -2.47 -5.04 -10.28
C VAL A 71 -2.00 -4.59 -11.66
N THR A 72 -0.79 -4.97 -12.08
CA THR A 72 -0.28 -4.67 -13.43
C THR A 72 -1.13 -5.35 -14.50
N SER A 73 -1.48 -6.62 -14.31
CA SER A 73 -2.38 -7.35 -15.21
C SER A 73 -3.75 -6.69 -15.29
N LEU A 74 -4.34 -6.32 -14.15
CA LEU A 74 -5.63 -5.63 -14.10
C LEU A 74 -5.61 -4.32 -14.91
N HIS A 75 -4.56 -3.51 -14.82
CA HIS A 75 -4.46 -2.30 -15.62
C HIS A 75 -4.38 -2.58 -17.12
N ARG A 76 -3.66 -3.63 -17.54
CA ARG A 76 -3.61 -4.05 -18.95
C ARG A 76 -4.97 -4.53 -19.45
N ASP A 77 -5.68 -5.32 -18.64
CA ASP A 77 -7.01 -5.81 -18.98
C ASP A 77 -8.00 -4.64 -19.12
N VAL A 78 -7.91 -3.65 -18.23
CA VAL A 78 -8.70 -2.41 -18.32
C VAL A 78 -8.32 -1.61 -19.56
N GLU A 79 -7.04 -1.40 -19.84
CA GLU A 79 -6.58 -0.69 -21.03
C GLU A 79 -7.12 -1.32 -22.32
N ASN A 80 -6.99 -2.64 -22.48
CA ASN A 80 -7.53 -3.39 -23.62
C ASN A 80 -9.05 -3.24 -23.75
N PHE A 81 -9.77 -3.37 -22.63
CA PHE A 81 -11.23 -3.19 -22.61
C PHE A 81 -11.62 -1.78 -23.06
N ILE A 82 -10.92 -0.77 -22.56
CA ILE A 82 -11.20 0.64 -22.86
C ILE A 82 -10.85 0.98 -24.32
N ASP A 83 -9.76 0.44 -24.87
CA ASP A 83 -9.37 0.63 -26.27
C ASP A 83 -10.45 0.14 -27.22
N GLU A 84 -10.96 -1.08 -26.99
CA GLU A 84 -12.06 -1.63 -27.76
C GLU A 84 -13.34 -0.80 -27.56
N PHE A 85 -13.59 -0.32 -26.34
CA PHE A 85 -14.75 0.53 -26.07
C PHE A 85 -14.68 1.88 -26.81
N ILE A 86 -13.51 2.49 -26.86
CA ILE A 86 -13.27 3.74 -27.59
C ILE A 86 -13.51 3.49 -29.09
N LEU A 87 -12.98 2.38 -29.64
CA LEU A 87 -13.18 2.02 -31.04
C LEU A 87 -14.67 1.87 -31.37
N LEU A 88 -15.42 1.11 -30.57
CA LEU A 88 -16.86 0.92 -30.74
C LEU A 88 -17.62 2.24 -30.64
N SER A 89 -17.24 3.10 -29.70
CA SER A 89 -17.87 4.41 -29.49
C SER A 89 -17.65 5.34 -30.69
N GLN A 90 -16.44 5.34 -31.25
CA GLN A 90 -16.12 6.09 -32.47
C GLN A 90 -16.85 5.57 -33.70
N GLN A 91 -16.98 4.25 -33.85
CA GLN A 91 -17.78 3.64 -34.92
C GLN A 91 -19.25 4.04 -34.80
N ALA A 92 -19.80 4.04 -33.58
CA ALA A 92 -21.16 4.46 -33.30
C ALA A 92 -21.42 5.92 -33.70
N LEU A 93 -20.42 6.82 -33.59
CA LEU A 93 -20.51 8.21 -34.03
C LEU A 93 -20.43 8.41 -35.56
N ARG A 94 -19.80 7.49 -36.28
CA ARG A 94 -19.56 7.59 -37.75
C ARG A 94 -20.62 6.89 -38.58
N ALA A 95 -21.40 5.97 -38.01
CA ALA A 95 -22.41 5.21 -38.74
C ALA A 95 -23.56 6.12 -39.23
N PRO A 96 -23.98 6.04 -40.50
CA PRO A 96 -25.16 6.74 -40.98
C PRO A 96 -26.42 6.13 -40.34
N GLY A 97 -27.17 6.93 -39.57
CA GLY A 97 -28.38 6.51 -38.86
C GLY A 97 -28.26 6.62 -37.33
N ILE A 98 -29.08 5.86 -36.59
CA ILE A 98 -29.01 5.81 -35.13
C ILE A 98 -27.77 5.00 -34.74
N PRO A 99 -26.85 5.55 -33.92
CA PRO A 99 -25.71 4.84 -33.36
C PRO A 99 -26.11 3.46 -32.81
N GLN A 100 -25.29 2.43 -33.04
CA GLN A 100 -25.51 1.06 -32.52
C GLN A 100 -25.34 0.99 -30.99
N SER A 101 -26.21 1.68 -30.24
CA SER A 101 -26.20 1.75 -28.78
C SER A 101 -26.34 0.38 -28.13
N THR A 102 -26.98 -0.59 -28.79
CA THR A 102 -27.08 -1.99 -28.35
C THR A 102 -25.71 -2.65 -28.26
N ARG A 103 -24.84 -2.46 -29.26
CA ARG A 103 -23.50 -3.07 -29.28
C ARG A 103 -22.59 -2.47 -28.22
N LEU A 104 -22.68 -1.15 -28.01
CA LEU A 104 -21.99 -0.47 -26.90
C LEU A 104 -22.46 -1.00 -25.54
N PHE A 105 -23.77 -1.21 -25.39
CA PHE A 105 -24.37 -1.76 -24.18
C PHE A 105 -23.89 -3.20 -23.90
N GLU A 106 -23.96 -4.08 -24.90
CA GLU A 106 -23.52 -5.48 -24.78
C GLU A 106 -22.04 -5.54 -24.42
N PHE A 107 -21.21 -4.73 -25.08
CA PHE A 107 -19.80 -4.65 -24.79
C PHE A 107 -19.54 -4.16 -23.35
N ALA A 108 -20.17 -3.05 -22.95
CA ALA A 108 -20.01 -2.47 -21.62
C ALA A 108 -20.35 -3.46 -20.49
N THR A 109 -21.37 -4.29 -20.71
CA THR A 109 -21.89 -5.20 -19.68
C THR A 109 -21.18 -6.55 -19.65
N SER A 110 -20.57 -6.98 -20.77
CA SER A 110 -19.94 -8.30 -20.92
C SER A 110 -18.88 -8.62 -19.85
N ASN A 111 -18.06 -7.64 -19.47
CA ASN A 111 -16.90 -7.85 -18.59
C ASN A 111 -16.95 -7.08 -17.27
N ASN A 112 -17.96 -6.22 -17.07
CA ASN A 112 -18.01 -5.33 -15.90
C ASN A 112 -18.01 -6.06 -14.56
N PHE A 113 -18.78 -7.15 -14.45
CA PHE A 113 -18.83 -7.94 -13.21
C PHE A 113 -17.45 -8.52 -12.84
N GLN A 114 -16.72 -9.03 -13.84
CA GLN A 114 -15.39 -9.58 -13.64
C GLN A 114 -14.40 -8.49 -13.22
N PHE A 115 -14.42 -7.32 -13.86
CA PHE A 115 -13.60 -6.18 -13.45
C PHE A 115 -13.89 -5.75 -12.01
N LEU A 116 -15.16 -5.55 -11.64
CA LEU A 116 -15.54 -5.17 -10.28
C LEU A 116 -15.06 -6.19 -9.24
N LYS A 117 -15.16 -7.48 -9.56
CA LYS A 117 -14.65 -8.56 -8.71
C LYS A 117 -13.13 -8.47 -8.53
N THR A 118 -12.38 -8.32 -9.63
CA THR A 118 -10.91 -8.22 -9.60
C THR A 118 -10.46 -6.96 -8.85
N PHE A 119 -11.10 -5.81 -9.08
CA PHE A 119 -10.84 -4.57 -8.33
C PHE A 119 -11.05 -4.76 -6.83
N ASN A 120 -12.19 -5.34 -6.42
CA ASN A 120 -12.47 -5.58 -5.01
C ASN A 120 -11.45 -6.53 -4.38
N GLN A 121 -11.04 -7.58 -5.11
CA GLN A 121 -10.02 -8.50 -4.63
C GLN A 121 -8.68 -7.80 -4.39
N GLN A 122 -8.19 -7.02 -5.36
CA GLN A 122 -6.91 -6.32 -5.20
C GLN A 122 -6.98 -5.23 -4.12
N GLN A 123 -8.10 -4.52 -4.02
CA GLN A 123 -8.34 -3.55 -2.96
C GLN A 123 -8.31 -4.20 -1.58
N GLN A 124 -8.99 -5.33 -1.39
CA GLN A 124 -8.97 -6.07 -0.12
C GLN A 124 -7.58 -6.57 0.24
N THR A 125 -6.80 -7.03 -0.75
CA THR A 125 -5.41 -7.42 -0.54
C THR A 125 -4.56 -6.24 -0.10
N ALA A 126 -4.68 -5.08 -0.76
CA ALA A 126 -3.94 -3.86 -0.39
C ALA A 126 -4.28 -3.40 1.05
N VAL A 127 -5.56 -3.43 1.43
CA VAL A 127 -6.02 -3.11 2.80
C VAL A 127 -5.49 -4.11 3.83
N ARG A 128 -5.44 -5.41 3.47
CA ARG A 128 -4.87 -6.45 4.33
C ARG A 128 -3.37 -6.23 4.54
N LEU A 129 -2.63 -5.88 3.49
CA LEU A 129 -1.20 -5.57 3.56
C LEU A 129 -0.92 -4.31 4.39
N ALA A 130 -1.75 -3.27 4.23
CA ALA A 130 -1.71 -2.09 5.09
C ALA A 130 -1.88 -2.50 6.56
N THR A 131 -2.94 -3.27 6.86
CA THR A 131 -3.22 -3.79 8.22
C THR A 131 -2.05 -4.63 8.75
N GLY A 132 -1.45 -5.47 7.92
CA GLY A 132 -0.24 -6.23 8.27
C GLY A 132 0.88 -5.31 8.76
N THR A 133 1.20 -4.29 7.96
CA THR A 133 2.21 -3.27 8.29
C THR A 133 1.90 -2.54 9.60
N TYR A 134 0.62 -2.18 9.81
CA TYR A 134 0.12 -1.57 11.04
C TYR A 134 0.25 -2.45 12.28
N THR A 135 0.25 -3.77 12.12
CA THR A 135 0.37 -4.70 13.24
C THR A 135 1.81 -5.08 13.53
N VAL A 136 2.66 -5.17 12.49
CA VAL A 136 4.04 -5.64 12.62
C VAL A 136 4.96 -4.53 13.12
N LEU A 137 5.04 -3.40 12.41
CA LEU A 137 6.05 -2.38 12.67
C LEU A 137 5.94 -1.76 14.08
N PRO A 138 4.74 -1.41 14.60
CA PRO A 138 4.65 -0.89 15.97
C PRO A 138 5.15 -1.86 17.04
N ARG A 139 4.96 -3.17 16.83
CA ARG A 139 5.44 -4.21 17.76
C ARG A 139 6.95 -4.39 17.69
N LEU A 140 7.53 -4.25 16.49
CA LEU A 140 8.99 -4.25 16.33
C LEU A 140 9.63 -2.99 16.94
N ILE A 141 8.99 -1.83 16.80
CA ILE A 141 9.41 -0.59 17.45
C ILE A 141 9.37 -0.76 18.98
N GLU A 142 8.28 -1.29 19.53
CA GLU A 142 8.15 -1.61 20.96
C GLU A 142 9.25 -2.57 21.45
N TYR A 143 9.51 -3.65 20.70
CA TYR A 143 10.61 -4.57 20.98
C TYR A 143 11.97 -3.85 21.04
N MET A 144 12.24 -2.95 20.09
CA MET A 144 13.47 -2.17 20.04
C MET A 144 13.63 -1.24 21.25
N TYR A 145 12.58 -0.51 21.60
CA TYR A 145 12.60 0.35 22.80
C TYR A 145 12.82 -0.44 24.09
N ASN A 146 12.24 -1.64 24.21
CA ASN A 146 12.50 -2.52 25.36
C ASN A 146 13.97 -2.93 25.48
N ASN A 147 14.60 -3.29 24.36
CA ASN A 147 16.03 -3.63 24.35
C ASN A 147 16.91 -2.43 24.75
N ILE A 148 16.61 -1.25 24.23
CA ILE A 148 17.34 -0.01 24.57
C ILE A 148 17.17 0.32 26.06
N TYR A 149 15.98 0.10 26.61
CA TYR A 149 15.73 0.30 28.04
C TYR A 149 16.53 -0.69 28.91
N LEU A 150 16.54 -1.97 28.55
CA LEU A 150 17.34 -2.99 29.26
C LEU A 150 18.85 -2.66 29.21
N TYR A 151 19.32 -2.18 28.06
CA TYR A 151 20.68 -1.67 27.92
C TYR A 151 20.95 -0.50 28.87
N ALA A 152 20.07 0.50 28.89
CA ALA A 152 20.22 1.66 29.76
C ALA A 152 20.23 1.30 31.26
N GLN A 153 19.42 0.32 31.68
CA GLN A 153 19.43 -0.21 33.03
C GLN A 153 20.77 -0.88 33.40
N ARG A 154 21.31 -1.71 32.50
CA ARG A 154 22.62 -2.38 32.68
C ARG A 154 23.75 -1.37 32.86
N GLU A 155 23.72 -0.28 32.10
CA GLU A 155 24.74 0.78 32.15
C GLU A 155 24.58 1.74 33.34
N HIS A 156 23.62 1.49 34.25
CA HIS A 156 23.25 2.39 35.36
C HIS A 156 22.86 3.80 34.92
N THR A 157 22.48 3.95 33.66
CA THR A 157 22.01 5.21 33.10
C THR A 157 20.53 5.32 33.44
N ARG A 158 20.22 6.11 34.46
CA ARG A 158 18.84 6.25 34.95
C ARG A 158 17.96 6.81 33.83
N SER A 159 17.17 5.94 33.21
CA SER A 159 15.92 6.33 32.58
C SER A 159 15.02 6.88 33.69
N ASN A 160 14.66 8.17 33.64
CA ASN A 160 13.63 8.72 34.53
C ASN A 160 12.22 8.18 34.15
N ALA A 161 12.12 7.30 33.16
CA ALA A 161 10.87 6.60 32.85
C ALA A 161 10.68 5.42 33.81
N ASN A 162 9.78 5.58 34.78
CA ASN A 162 9.37 4.50 35.69
C ASN A 162 8.55 3.38 34.98
N SER A 163 8.14 3.61 33.73
CA SER A 163 7.51 2.63 32.85
C SER A 163 7.47 3.18 31.43
N ILE A 164 7.78 2.37 30.41
CA ILE A 164 7.33 2.67 29.04
C ILE A 164 5.84 2.33 29.02
N LYS A 165 4.98 3.35 29.04
CA LYS A 165 3.53 3.14 28.93
C LYS A 165 3.19 2.88 27.46
N PHE A 166 2.89 1.63 27.15
CA PHE A 166 2.36 1.23 25.85
C PHE A 166 0.87 1.59 25.77
N GLY A 167 0.55 2.68 25.08
CA GLY A 167 -0.84 2.93 24.68
C GLY A 167 -1.16 2.28 23.34
N PRO A 168 -2.46 2.11 23.01
CA PRO A 168 -2.86 1.56 21.73
C PRO A 168 -2.42 2.53 20.62
N ALA A 169 -1.57 2.03 19.72
CA ALA A 169 -1.14 2.65 18.46
C ALA A 169 -0.78 4.15 18.55
N TRP A 170 0.43 4.49 19.02
CA TRP A 170 1.01 5.87 19.01
C TRP A 170 0.84 6.74 20.26
N VAL A 171 0.55 6.17 21.43
CA VAL A 171 0.88 6.92 22.65
C VAL A 171 2.40 6.95 22.73
N ARG A 172 2.97 8.14 22.46
CA ARG A 172 4.39 8.46 22.56
C ARG A 172 5.04 7.61 23.64
N ILE A 173 6.13 6.94 23.29
CA ILE A 173 7.07 6.42 24.27
C ILE A 173 7.65 7.66 24.97
N SER A 174 6.93 8.13 25.99
CA SER A 174 7.32 9.26 26.82
C SER A 174 8.18 8.72 27.94
N GLY A 175 9.44 8.50 27.60
CA GLY A 175 10.51 8.24 28.54
C GLY A 175 11.77 8.89 28.00
N SER A 176 12.31 9.89 28.71
CA SER A 176 13.66 10.33 28.44
C SER A 176 14.62 9.29 28.99
N ILE A 177 15.31 8.60 28.10
CA ILE A 177 16.48 7.80 28.48
C ILE A 177 17.61 8.81 28.63
N SER A 178 18.08 9.02 29.86
CA SER A 178 19.24 9.88 30.10
C SER A 178 20.45 9.25 29.40
N VAL A 179 21.09 10.02 28.52
CA VAL A 179 22.25 9.58 27.73
C VAL A 179 23.34 9.05 28.68
N ALA A 180 23.99 7.97 28.26
CA ALA A 180 24.95 7.28 29.08
C ALA A 180 26.15 8.13 29.52
N LEU A 181 26.69 7.84 30.70
CA LEU A 181 27.80 8.57 31.32
C LEU A 181 29.13 8.44 30.54
N ASN A 182 29.28 7.45 29.66
CA ASN A 182 30.50 7.20 28.90
C ASN A 182 30.27 7.27 27.37
N PRO A 183 31.29 7.65 26.57
CA PRO A 183 31.15 7.85 25.12
C PRO A 183 30.76 6.59 24.34
N THR A 184 31.25 5.42 24.74
CA THR A 184 30.96 4.14 24.08
C THR A 184 29.49 3.78 24.20
N SER A 185 28.91 3.97 25.38
CA SER A 185 27.51 3.65 25.65
C SER A 185 26.56 4.67 25.01
N ALA A 186 26.96 5.95 24.93
CA ALA A 186 26.25 6.96 24.17
C ALA A 186 26.23 6.64 22.66
N TYR A 187 27.35 6.17 22.12
CA TYR A 187 27.44 5.76 20.71
C TYR A 187 26.52 4.57 20.39
N ARG A 188 26.56 3.51 21.21
CA ARG A 188 25.68 2.34 21.04
C ARG A 188 24.21 2.69 21.16
N TYR A 189 23.86 3.58 22.08
CA TYR A 189 22.50 4.11 22.21
C TYR A 189 22.07 4.85 20.93
N ALA A 190 22.89 5.75 20.41
CA ALA A 190 22.61 6.49 19.18
C ALA A 190 22.38 5.54 18.00
N GLN A 191 23.27 4.55 17.81
CA GLN A 191 23.10 3.54 16.77
C GLN A 191 21.82 2.72 16.93
N ALA A 192 21.42 2.38 18.16
CA ALA A 192 20.18 1.66 18.40
C ALA A 192 18.93 2.49 18.07
N MET A 193 18.99 3.81 18.31
CA MET A 193 17.92 4.75 17.95
C MET A 193 17.77 4.89 16.43
N GLU A 194 18.84 4.76 15.64
CA GLU A 194 18.75 4.77 14.16
C GLU A 194 17.85 3.63 13.62
N PHE A 195 17.83 2.46 14.27
CA PHE A 195 16.90 1.38 13.91
C PHE A 195 15.45 1.75 14.17
N ILE A 196 15.16 2.47 15.27
CA ILE A 196 13.81 2.93 15.57
C ILE A 196 13.37 3.95 14.52
N ASP A 197 14.23 4.91 14.19
CA ASP A 197 13.93 5.93 13.18
C ASP A 197 13.67 5.29 11.82
N ALA A 198 14.45 4.28 11.44
CA ALA A 198 14.20 3.49 10.24
C ALA A 198 12.83 2.81 10.28
N TYR A 199 12.46 2.14 11.38
CA TYR A 199 11.18 1.40 11.48
C TYR A 199 9.97 2.36 11.49
N GLN A 200 10.11 3.52 12.13
CA GLN A 200 9.09 4.57 12.12
C GLN A 200 8.91 5.19 10.72
N ARG A 201 10.02 5.41 10.01
CA ARG A 201 9.99 5.88 8.63
C ARG A 201 9.30 4.86 7.72
N GLU A 202 9.67 3.58 7.80
CA GLU A 202 9.04 2.51 7.03
C GLU A 202 7.53 2.45 7.32
N TYR A 203 7.13 2.61 8.58
CA TYR A 203 5.71 2.65 8.92
C TYR A 203 4.97 3.79 8.22
N ALA A 204 5.49 5.01 8.32
CA ALA A 204 4.80 6.17 7.78
C ALA A 204 4.68 6.09 6.26
N LEU A 205 5.78 5.71 5.59
CA LEU A 205 5.88 5.67 4.14
C LEU A 205 5.08 4.51 3.53
N SER A 206 5.25 3.29 4.03
CA SER A 206 4.52 2.12 3.52
C SER A 206 3.02 2.24 3.76
N HIS A 207 2.61 2.80 4.90
CA HIS A 207 1.20 3.04 5.17
C HIS A 207 0.58 4.02 4.16
N MET A 208 1.24 5.15 3.93
CA MET A 208 0.77 6.14 2.97
C MET A 208 0.68 5.53 1.56
N ALA A 209 1.69 4.75 1.16
CA ALA A 209 1.72 4.09 -0.14
C ALA A 209 0.59 3.07 -0.33
N TYR A 210 0.30 2.22 0.67
CA TYR A 210 -0.84 1.29 0.60
C TYR A 210 -2.19 2.03 0.56
N SER A 211 -2.32 3.14 1.29
CA SER A 211 -3.52 3.98 1.25
C SER A 211 -3.71 4.61 -0.14
N ASN A 212 -2.64 5.10 -0.75
CA ASN A 212 -2.66 5.67 -2.10
C ASN A 212 -3.00 4.62 -3.16
N LEU A 213 -2.44 3.40 -3.04
CA LEU A 213 -2.80 2.28 -3.91
C LEU A 213 -4.28 1.91 -3.78
N THR A 214 -4.80 1.85 -2.56
CA THR A 214 -6.21 1.56 -2.29
C THR A 214 -7.13 2.62 -2.90
N ALA A 215 -6.78 3.90 -2.76
CA ALA A 215 -7.51 5.01 -3.37
C ALA A 215 -7.48 4.96 -4.89
N HIS A 216 -6.32 4.65 -5.48
CA HIS A 216 -6.15 4.48 -6.92
C HIS A 216 -7.04 3.38 -7.49
N LEU A 217 -7.01 2.19 -6.88
CA LEU A 217 -7.87 1.06 -7.28
C LEU A 217 -9.37 1.40 -7.14
N THR A 218 -9.73 2.15 -6.09
CA THR A 218 -11.12 2.60 -5.87
C THR A 218 -11.56 3.54 -6.99
N ARG A 219 -10.73 4.54 -7.32
CA ARG A 219 -11.04 5.50 -8.38
C ARG A 219 -11.18 4.80 -9.74
N LEU A 220 -10.26 3.90 -10.08
CA LEU A 220 -10.31 3.19 -11.35
C LEU A 220 -11.56 2.29 -11.45
N LYS A 221 -11.94 1.64 -10.35
CA LYS A 221 -13.18 0.86 -10.23
C LYS A 221 -14.42 1.73 -10.45
N GLU A 222 -14.51 2.87 -9.75
CA GLU A 222 -15.65 3.79 -9.84
C GLU A 222 -15.77 4.39 -11.25
N MET A 223 -14.67 4.81 -11.86
CA MET A 223 -14.66 5.32 -13.22
C MET A 223 -15.09 4.27 -14.24
N THR A 224 -14.59 3.03 -14.11
CA THR A 224 -14.99 1.91 -14.99
C THR A 224 -16.49 1.62 -14.85
N ALA A 225 -16.99 1.54 -13.61
CA ALA A 225 -18.41 1.32 -13.34
C ALA A 225 -19.29 2.46 -13.89
N GLN A 226 -18.81 3.71 -13.78
CA GLN A 226 -19.52 4.88 -14.31
C GLN A 226 -19.60 4.87 -15.83
N CYS A 227 -18.54 4.46 -16.53
CA CYS A 227 -18.57 4.31 -17.99
C CYS A 227 -19.59 3.25 -18.43
N VAL A 228 -19.67 2.14 -17.69
CA VAL A 228 -20.70 1.12 -17.94
C VAL A 228 -22.09 1.70 -17.71
N PHE A 229 -22.31 2.39 -16.60
CA PHE A 229 -23.60 3.02 -16.29
C PHE A 229 -24.03 4.06 -17.33
N GLN A 230 -23.12 4.94 -17.76
CA GLN A 230 -23.38 5.91 -18.83
C GLN A 230 -23.79 5.20 -20.13
N SER A 231 -23.18 4.06 -20.42
CA SER A 231 -23.50 3.26 -21.61
C SER A 231 -24.89 2.61 -21.54
N LEU A 232 -25.35 2.22 -20.33
CA LEU A 232 -26.73 1.81 -20.11
C LEU A 232 -27.72 2.93 -20.45
N GLN A 233 -27.38 4.17 -20.05
CA GLN A 233 -28.23 5.34 -20.29
C GLN A 233 -28.34 5.70 -21.77
N LEU A 234 -27.36 5.37 -22.61
CA LEU A 234 -27.42 5.64 -24.06
C LEU A 234 -28.63 4.99 -24.73
N ARG A 235 -29.15 3.86 -24.20
CA ARG A 235 -30.34 3.19 -24.73
C ARG A 235 -31.62 4.01 -24.62
N THR A 236 -31.68 4.96 -23.69
CA THR A 236 -32.88 5.80 -23.48
C THR A 236 -32.82 7.10 -24.29
N VAL A 237 -31.67 7.40 -24.92
CA VAL A 237 -31.48 8.63 -25.68
C VAL A 237 -31.96 8.46 -27.11
N THR A 238 -33.13 9.04 -27.41
CA THR A 238 -33.78 8.93 -28.72
C THR A 238 -33.40 10.03 -29.71
N LYS A 239 -32.93 11.18 -29.22
CA LYS A 239 -32.52 12.32 -30.08
C LYS A 239 -31.09 12.14 -30.57
N PRO A 240 -30.81 12.12 -31.89
CA PRO A 240 -29.47 11.90 -32.43
C PRO A 240 -28.41 12.89 -31.92
N SER A 241 -28.75 14.18 -31.80
CA SER A 241 -27.83 15.19 -31.26
C SER A 241 -27.46 14.98 -29.80
N ARG A 242 -28.41 14.52 -28.97
CA ARG A 242 -28.16 14.17 -27.57
C ARG A 242 -27.33 12.90 -27.45
N LEU A 243 -27.61 11.92 -28.29
CA LEU A 243 -26.87 10.66 -28.30
C LEU A 243 -25.41 10.88 -28.67
N LYS A 244 -25.14 11.71 -29.69
CA LYS A 244 -23.80 12.16 -30.04
C LYS A 244 -23.09 12.79 -28.83
N ALA A 245 -23.72 13.78 -28.20
CA ALA A 245 -23.14 14.45 -27.02
C ALA A 245 -22.87 13.47 -25.85
N SER A 246 -23.77 12.52 -25.59
CA SER A 246 -23.57 11.50 -24.55
C SER A 246 -22.42 10.55 -24.86
N VAL A 247 -22.25 10.14 -26.13
CA VAL A 247 -21.13 9.31 -26.55
C VAL A 247 -19.80 10.09 -26.50
N ASP A 248 -19.82 11.38 -26.87
CA ASP A 248 -18.65 12.26 -26.72
C ASP A 248 -18.22 12.39 -25.24
N ILE A 249 -19.17 12.53 -24.31
CA ILE A 249 -18.89 12.53 -22.85
C ILE A 249 -18.30 11.20 -22.41
N LEU A 250 -18.89 10.08 -22.83
CA LEU A 250 -18.38 8.73 -22.52
C LEU A 250 -16.93 8.57 -23.01
N LEU A 251 -16.61 9.02 -24.23
CA LEU A 251 -15.26 8.98 -24.78
C LEU A 251 -14.24 9.76 -23.95
N VAL A 252 -14.63 10.89 -23.36
CA VAL A 252 -13.76 11.64 -22.43
C VAL A 252 -13.47 10.81 -21.18
N SER A 253 -14.48 10.18 -20.59
CA SER A 253 -14.29 9.31 -19.42
C SER A 253 -13.43 8.08 -19.73
N LEU A 254 -13.66 7.43 -20.88
CA LEU A 254 -12.86 6.29 -21.34
C LEU A 254 -11.38 6.67 -21.53
N ARG A 255 -11.09 7.81 -22.17
CA ARG A 255 -9.70 8.28 -22.36
C ARG A 255 -8.99 8.59 -21.05
N GLU A 256 -9.70 9.10 -20.05
CA GLU A 256 -9.10 9.32 -18.73
C GLU A 256 -8.76 8.00 -18.03
N ILE A 257 -9.60 6.97 -18.15
CA ILE A 257 -9.29 5.62 -17.65
C ILE A 257 -8.07 5.05 -18.38
N GLN A 258 -8.04 5.16 -19.71
CA GLN A 258 -6.90 4.72 -20.54
C GLN A 258 -5.59 5.39 -20.07
N ARG A 259 -5.61 6.72 -19.89
CA ARG A 259 -4.45 7.48 -19.40
C ARG A 259 -3.99 6.99 -18.03
N MET A 260 -4.92 6.84 -17.07
CA MET A 260 -4.60 6.36 -15.72
C MET A 260 -4.01 4.95 -15.72
N SER A 261 -4.55 4.05 -16.56
CA SER A 261 -4.02 2.69 -16.69
C SER A 261 -2.65 2.66 -17.34
N ALA A 262 -2.43 3.42 -18.41
CA ALA A 262 -1.13 3.52 -19.07
C ALA A 262 -0.05 4.08 -18.13
N GLU A 263 -0.38 5.11 -17.35
CA GLU A 263 0.50 5.67 -16.31
C GLU A 263 0.86 4.61 -15.27
N ALA A 264 -0.12 3.88 -14.75
CA ALA A 264 0.13 2.81 -13.78
C ALA A 264 1.00 1.68 -14.36
N ILE A 265 0.74 1.22 -15.58
CA ILE A 265 1.56 0.20 -16.26
C ILE A 265 3.00 0.67 -16.43
N ALA A 266 3.20 1.94 -16.78
CA ALA A 266 4.54 2.52 -16.92
C ALA A 266 5.29 2.54 -15.57
N LEU A 267 4.59 2.78 -14.46
CA LEU A 267 5.17 2.71 -13.12
C LEU A 267 5.65 1.30 -12.79
N PHE A 268 4.84 0.26 -13.04
CA PHE A 268 5.16 -1.12 -12.67
C PHE A 268 6.17 -1.83 -13.60
N ARG A 269 6.67 -1.17 -14.66
CA ARG A 269 7.69 -1.72 -15.58
C ARG A 269 9.13 -1.31 -15.25
N GLN A 270 9.31 -0.37 -14.31
CA GLN A 270 10.64 0.09 -13.86
C GLN A 270 11.22 -0.88 -12.85
#